data_AF-A0A940WS19-F1
#
_entry.id   AF-A0A940WS19-F1
#
_cell.length_a   1.000
_cell.length_b   1.000
_cell.length_c   1.000
_cell.angle_alpha   90.00
_cell.angle_beta   90.00
_cell.angle_gamma   90.00
#
_symmetry.space_group_name_H-M   'P 1'
#
loop_
_entity.id
_entity.type
_entity.pdbx_description
1 polymer ?
#
loop_
_entity_poly.entity_id
_entity_poly.type
_entity_poly.pdbx_seq_one_letter_code
_entity_poly.pdbx_strand_id
1 'polypeptide(L)'
;MKQPVKKLGGFLFILIGVTVLLGLIGIHLGSIVGLAIGSWLLYWGYSRSQEKERWTLSSIVLVAVGALIIFGGLGGVASLLFGILLVYAGYKLIKPESSQLIDEQSQHGSLSTYDVLDDEIEKLLGNK
;
A
#
# COMPACT_ATOMS: atom_id res chain seq x y z
N MET A 1 -15.55 -22.34 3.45
CA MET A 1 -15.66 -22.31 1.97
C MET A 1 -14.67 -23.30 1.38
N LYS A 2 -15.03 -24.05 0.33
CA LYS A 2 -14.17 -25.05 -0.29
C LYS A 2 -12.86 -24.39 -0.77
N GLN A 3 -11.71 -25.00 -0.46
CA GLN A 3 -10.35 -24.57 -0.89
C GLN A 3 -10.26 -24.00 -2.33
N PRO A 4 -10.90 -24.60 -3.36
CA PRO A 4 -10.87 -24.05 -4.72
C PRO A 4 -11.57 -22.68 -4.87
N VAL A 5 -12.63 -22.42 -4.09
CA VAL A 5 -13.38 -21.15 -4.13
C VAL A 5 -12.54 -19.99 -3.57
N LYS A 6 -11.74 -20.24 -2.53
CA LYS A 6 -10.81 -19.24 -1.97
C LYS A 6 -9.72 -18.87 -3.00
N LYS A 7 -9.13 -19.86 -3.66
CA LYS A 7 -8.09 -19.66 -4.67
C LYS A 7 -8.61 -18.91 -5.90
N LEU A 8 -9.81 -19.28 -6.38
CA LEU A 8 -10.44 -18.62 -7.52
C LEU A 8 -10.83 -17.17 -7.20
N GLY A 9 -11.42 -16.93 -6.03
CA GLY A 9 -11.77 -15.58 -5.57
C GLY A 9 -10.53 -14.70 -5.40
N GLY A 10 -9.47 -15.24 -4.79
CA GLY A 10 -8.21 -14.51 -4.63
C GLY A 10 -7.55 -14.17 -5.97
N PHE A 11 -7.54 -15.11 -6.91
CA PHE A 11 -7.01 -14.88 -8.26
C PHE A 11 -7.76 -13.76 -8.98
N LEU A 12 -9.10 -13.76 -8.88
CA LEU A 12 -9.95 -12.73 -9.47
C LEU A 12 -9.68 -11.34 -8.85
N PHE A 13 -9.50 -11.29 -7.53
CA PHE A 13 -9.13 -10.06 -6.83
C PHE A 13 -7.78 -9.50 -7.28
N ILE A 14 -6.77 -10.36 -7.44
CA ILE A 14 -5.47 -9.95 -7.97
C ILE A 14 -5.61 -9.43 -9.39
N LEU A 15 -6.38 -10.11 -10.25
CA LEU A 15 -6.54 -9.73 -11.65
C LEU A 15 -7.25 -8.38 -11.79
N ILE A 16 -8.32 -8.15 -11.02
CA ILE A 16 -9.00 -6.84 -10.95
C ILE A 16 -8.05 -5.77 -10.40
N GLY A 17 -7.36 -6.07 -9.30
CA GLY A 17 -6.41 -5.13 -8.68
C GLY A 17 -5.28 -4.72 -9.63
N VAL A 18 -4.64 -5.69 -10.30
CA VAL A 18 -3.58 -5.45 -11.29
C VAL A 18 -4.11 -4.68 -12.49
N THR A 19 -5.31 -4.99 -12.98
CA THR A 19 -5.93 -4.25 -14.10
C THR A 19 -6.22 -2.80 -13.72
N VAL A 20 -6.69 -2.56 -12.50
CA VAL A 20 -6.88 -1.21 -11.93
C VAL A 20 -5.52 -0.50 -11.81
N LEU A 21 -4.47 -1.16 -11.30
CA LEU A 21 -3.12 -0.60 -11.24
C LEU A 21 -2.53 -0.28 -12.63
N LEU A 22 -2.75 -1.14 -13.63
CA LEU A 22 -2.30 -0.91 -15.01
C LEU A 22 -3.03 0.28 -15.64
N GLY A 23 -4.34 0.39 -15.44
CA GLY A 23 -5.11 1.57 -15.85
C GLY A 23 -4.66 2.84 -15.11
N LEU A 24 -4.15 2.69 -13.89
CA LEU A 24 -3.65 3.77 -13.06
C LEU A 24 -2.26 4.26 -13.47
N ILE A 25 -1.37 3.46 -14.07
CA ILE A 25 -0.03 3.90 -14.47
C ILE A 25 -0.05 5.12 -15.40
N GLY A 26 -1.07 5.26 -16.26
CA GLY A 26 -1.25 6.45 -17.11
C GLY A 26 -1.84 7.66 -16.38
N ILE A 27 -2.66 7.44 -15.36
CA ILE A 27 -3.38 8.49 -14.61
C ILE A 27 -2.56 8.96 -13.39
N HIS A 28 -1.70 8.11 -12.83
CA HIS A 28 -0.97 8.34 -11.58
C HIS A 28 0.17 9.32 -11.68
N LEU A 29 0.96 9.25 -12.75
CA LEU A 29 1.95 10.29 -13.01
C LEU A 29 1.25 11.64 -13.14
N GLY A 30 0.08 11.68 -13.78
CA GLY A 30 -0.75 12.88 -13.85
C GLY A 30 -1.26 13.36 -12.49
N SER A 31 -1.69 12.46 -11.60
CA SER A 31 -2.20 12.85 -10.27
C SER A 31 -1.13 13.23 -9.27
N ILE A 32 0.04 12.58 -9.28
CA ILE A 32 1.17 12.94 -8.41
C ILE A 32 1.76 14.28 -8.85
N VAL A 33 1.99 14.45 -10.16
CA VAL A 33 2.45 15.72 -10.73
C VAL A 33 1.39 16.81 -10.53
N GLY A 34 0.11 16.49 -10.73
CA GLY A 34 -1.01 17.39 -10.47
C GLY A 34 -1.09 17.81 -9.01
N LEU A 35 -0.90 16.89 -8.06
CA LEU A 35 -0.86 17.22 -6.63
C LEU A 35 0.33 18.10 -6.27
N ALA A 36 1.51 17.84 -6.83
CA ALA A 36 2.69 18.66 -6.61
C ALA A 36 2.49 20.08 -7.15
N ILE A 37 2.00 20.21 -8.39
CA ILE A 37 1.71 21.49 -9.04
C ILE A 37 0.59 22.23 -8.30
N GLY A 38 -0.50 21.55 -7.98
CA GLY A 38 -1.64 22.11 -7.27
C GLY A 38 -1.25 22.60 -5.87
N SER A 39 -0.47 21.83 -5.12
CA SER A 39 0.05 22.22 -3.80
C SER A 39 0.99 23.42 -3.89
N TRP A 40 1.86 23.45 -4.91
CA TRP A 40 2.74 24.59 -5.17
C TRP A 40 1.96 25.87 -5.48
N LEU A 41 0.94 25.78 -6.35
CA LEU A 41 0.04 26.89 -6.67
C LEU A 41 -0.75 27.37 -5.46
N LEU A 42 -1.22 26.45 -4.62
CA LEU A 42 -1.92 26.78 -3.38
C LEU A 42 -1.00 27.52 -2.41
N TYR A 43 0.22 27.00 -2.20
CA TYR A 43 1.23 27.61 -1.34
C TYR A 43 1.60 29.01 -1.84
N TRP A 44 1.84 29.15 -3.14
CA TRP A 44 2.21 30.42 -3.73
C TRP A 44 1.07 31.43 -3.71
N GLY A 45 -0.16 31.01 -4.01
CA GLY A 45 -1.36 31.84 -3.90
C GLY A 45 -1.61 32.32 -2.47
N TYR A 46 -1.42 31.43 -1.48
CA TYR A 46 -1.55 31.77 -0.07
C TYR A 46 -0.45 32.72 0.42
N SER A 47 0.81 32.43 0.08
CA SER A 47 1.96 33.27 0.41
C SER A 47 1.82 34.68 -0.18
N ARG A 48 1.37 34.79 -1.44
CA ARG A 48 1.09 36.08 -2.10
C ARG A 48 -0.03 36.88 -1.42
N SER A 49 -0.99 36.20 -0.81
CA SER A 49 -2.09 36.83 -0.08
C SER A 49 -1.63 37.37 1.28
N GLN A 50 -0.67 36.72 1.93
CA GLN A 50 -0.08 37.16 3.19
C GLN A 50 0.81 38.39 3.02
N GLU A 51 1.61 38.46 1.95
CA GLU A 51 2.50 39.62 1.67
C GLU A 51 1.77 40.94 1.44
N LYS A 52 0.50 40.91 0.99
CA LYS A 52 -0.25 42.11 0.60
C LYS A 52 -1.31 42.56 1.60
N GLU A 53 -1.48 41.83 2.72
CA GLU A 53 -2.57 41.98 3.71
C GLU A 53 -3.99 42.09 3.10
N ARG A 54 -4.14 41.74 1.83
CA ARG A 54 -5.36 41.89 1.05
C ARG A 54 -5.48 40.70 0.10
N TRP A 55 -6.63 40.05 0.16
CA TRP A 55 -7.04 39.06 -0.81
C TRP A 55 -7.22 39.73 -2.15
N THR A 56 -6.24 39.55 -3.04
CA THR A 56 -6.35 40.04 -4.41
C THR A 56 -7.14 39.02 -5.22
N LEU A 57 -7.94 39.47 -6.19
CA LEU A 57 -8.67 38.57 -7.09
C LEU A 57 -7.74 37.53 -7.73
N SER A 58 -6.49 37.92 -8.01
CA SER A 58 -5.47 37.00 -8.51
C SER A 58 -5.08 35.91 -7.51
N SER A 59 -5.00 36.18 -6.20
CA SER A 59 -4.66 35.14 -5.21
C SER A 59 -5.82 34.17 -5.00
N ILE A 60 -7.06 34.69 -5.01
CA ILE A 60 -8.28 33.87 -4.92
C ILE A 60 -8.35 32.89 -6.10
N VAL A 61 -8.14 33.38 -7.33
CA VAL A 61 -8.15 32.52 -8.53
C VAL A 61 -7.04 31.48 -8.47
N LEU A 62 -5.82 31.85 -8.03
CA LEU A 62 -4.72 30.90 -7.88
C LEU A 62 -5.04 29.78 -6.89
N VAL A 63 -5.58 30.14 -5.72
CA VAL A 63 -5.95 29.17 -4.68
C VAL A 63 -7.11 28.29 -5.18
N ALA A 64 -8.10 28.86 -5.86
CA ALA A 64 -9.21 28.10 -6.42
C ALA A 64 -8.77 27.09 -7.49
N VAL A 65 -7.88 27.50 -8.41
CA VAL A 65 -7.31 26.63 -9.44
C VAL A 65 -6.43 25.55 -8.81
N GLY A 66 -5.57 25.90 -7.85
CA GLY A 66 -4.76 24.93 -7.11
C GLY A 66 -5.63 23.90 -6.37
N ALA A 67 -6.70 24.35 -5.73
CA ALA A 67 -7.65 23.47 -5.05
C ALA A 67 -8.36 22.52 -6.04
N LEU A 68 -8.84 23.03 -7.17
CA LEU A 68 -9.47 22.21 -8.22
C LEU A 68 -8.53 21.12 -8.74
N ILE A 69 -7.25 21.46 -8.95
CA ILE A 69 -6.23 20.50 -9.39
C ILE A 69 -5.97 19.43 -8.32
N ILE A 70 -5.88 19.82 -7.05
CA ILE A 70 -5.72 18.89 -5.92
C ILE A 70 -6.92 17.96 -5.80
N PHE A 71 -8.15 18.49 -5.86
CA PHE A 71 -9.37 17.70 -5.80
C PHE A 71 -9.51 16.77 -7.01
N GLY A 72 -9.13 17.22 -8.21
CA GLY A 72 -9.06 16.37 -9.40
C GLY A 72 -8.01 15.27 -9.30
N GLY A 73 -6.86 15.54 -8.66
CA GLY A 73 -5.78 14.58 -8.42
C GLY A 73 -6.08 13.59 -7.28
N LEU A 74 -6.92 13.96 -6.31
CA LEU A 74 -7.26 13.14 -5.14
C LEU A 74 -7.90 11.80 -5.54
N GLY A 75 -8.74 11.79 -6.58
CA GLY A 75 -9.36 10.58 -7.10
C GLY A 75 -8.34 9.57 -7.62
N GLY A 76 -7.22 10.04 -8.18
CA GLY A 76 -6.08 9.21 -8.56
C GLY A 76 -5.45 8.54 -7.33
N VAL A 77 -5.14 9.32 -6.29
CA VAL A 77 -4.53 8.77 -5.05
C VAL A 77 -5.45 7.75 -4.37
N ALA A 78 -6.75 8.04 -4.27
CA ALA A 78 -7.71 7.12 -3.66
C ALA A 78 -7.80 5.79 -4.43
N SER A 79 -7.82 5.84 -5.76
CA SER A 79 -7.87 4.65 -6.61
C SER A 79 -6.57 3.83 -6.57
N LEU A 80 -5.39 4.47 -6.40
CA LEU A 80 -4.13 3.77 -6.12
C LEU A 80 -4.22 2.94 -4.86
N LEU A 81 -4.67 3.61 -3.79
CA LEU A 81 -4.74 3.02 -2.46
C LEU A 81 -5.65 1.81 -2.50
N PHE A 82 -6.81 1.95 -3.13
CA PHE A 82 -7.76 0.86 -3.36
C PHE A 82 -7.18 -0.27 -4.21
N GLY A 83 -6.47 0.04 -5.30
CA GLY A 83 -5.82 -0.96 -6.15
C GLY A 83 -4.79 -1.79 -5.39
N ILE A 84 -3.89 -1.13 -4.64
CA ILE A 84 -2.89 -1.79 -3.79
C ILE A 84 -3.58 -2.67 -2.75
N LEU A 85 -4.63 -2.15 -2.09
CA LEU A 85 -5.39 -2.89 -1.09
C LEU A 85 -6.05 -4.14 -1.68
N LEU A 86 -6.61 -4.05 -2.89
CA LEU A 86 -7.24 -5.16 -3.60
C LEU A 86 -6.23 -6.25 -3.96
N VAL A 87 -5.06 -5.87 -4.47
CA VAL A 87 -3.97 -6.81 -4.77
C VAL A 87 -3.48 -7.49 -3.51
N TYR A 88 -3.27 -6.74 -2.43
CA TYR A 88 -2.86 -7.29 -1.14
C TYR A 88 -3.90 -8.25 -0.56
N ALA A 89 -5.18 -7.87 -0.60
CA ALA A 89 -6.28 -8.72 -0.13
C ALA A 89 -6.39 -10.00 -0.96
N GLY A 90 -6.28 -9.91 -2.29
CA GLY A 90 -6.23 -11.06 -3.19
C GLY A 90 -5.06 -11.99 -2.89
N TYR A 91 -3.86 -11.44 -2.71
CA TYR A 91 -2.66 -12.19 -2.33
C TYR A 91 -2.83 -12.89 -0.98
N LYS A 92 -3.32 -12.17 0.04
CA LYS A 92 -3.60 -12.72 1.38
C LYS A 92 -4.63 -13.85 1.34
N LEU A 93 -5.60 -13.80 0.43
CA LEU A 93 -6.64 -14.82 0.31
C LEU A 93 -6.14 -16.12 -0.35
N ILE A 94 -5.14 -16.01 -1.24
CA ILE A 94 -4.49 -17.16 -1.88
C ILE A 94 -3.42 -17.77 -0.97
N LYS A 95 -2.74 -16.94 -0.16
CA LYS A 95 -1.69 -17.39 0.73
C LYS A 95 -2.30 -18.33 1.80
N PRO A 96 -1.89 -19.61 1.86
CA PRO A 96 -2.31 -20.50 2.92
C PRO A 96 -1.83 -19.92 4.26
N GLU A 97 -2.62 -20.10 5.31
CA GLU A 97 -2.48 -19.47 6.63
C GLU A 97 -1.23 -19.90 7.43
N SER A 98 -0.17 -20.39 6.78
CA SER A 98 1.08 -20.80 7.40
C SER A 98 2.02 -19.61 7.71
N SER A 99 1.51 -18.38 7.77
CA SER A 99 2.33 -17.18 8.03
C SER A 99 1.62 -16.15 8.93
N GLN A 100 0.73 -16.60 9.82
CA GLN A 100 0.20 -15.78 10.92
C GLN A 100 0.95 -15.99 12.24
N LEU A 101 2.21 -16.47 12.21
CA LEU A 101 3.01 -16.73 13.42
C LEU A 101 4.42 -16.08 13.38
N ILE A 102 4.63 -14.95 12.70
CA ILE A 102 5.98 -14.33 12.68
C ILE A 102 6.06 -12.93 13.30
N ASP A 103 4.96 -12.23 13.60
CA ASP A 103 5.11 -10.84 14.11
C ASP A 103 4.54 -10.53 15.49
N GLU A 104 3.95 -11.47 16.23
CA GLU A 104 3.65 -11.23 17.64
C GLU A 104 4.03 -12.42 18.52
N GLN A 105 5.03 -12.17 19.37
CA GLN A 105 5.42 -12.92 20.56
C GLN A 105 6.23 -14.23 20.39
N SER A 106 7.48 -14.11 20.87
CA SER A 106 8.20 -15.09 21.71
C SER A 106 9.33 -15.86 21.03
N GLN A 107 10.52 -15.61 21.56
CA GLN A 107 11.58 -16.60 21.70
C GLN A 107 11.02 -17.97 22.11
N HIS A 108 10.89 -18.89 21.16
CA HIS A 108 11.11 -20.29 21.43
C HIS A 108 11.54 -20.95 20.13
N GLY A 109 12.73 -21.56 20.17
CA GLY A 109 13.35 -22.20 19.03
C GLY A 109 12.38 -23.16 18.36
N SER A 110 12.17 -22.98 17.07
CA SER A 110 11.70 -24.05 16.21
C SER A 110 12.80 -25.11 16.22
N LEU A 111 12.74 -26.05 17.16
CA LEU A 111 13.56 -27.26 17.12
C LEU A 111 13.24 -27.94 15.79
N SER A 112 14.19 -27.80 14.88
CA SER A 112 14.18 -28.45 13.59
C SER A 112 14.07 -29.96 13.83
N THR A 113 13.39 -30.71 12.96
CA THR A 113 13.43 -32.18 13.00
C THR A 113 14.88 -32.70 13.02
N TYR A 114 15.82 -31.90 12.52
CA TYR A 114 17.26 -32.15 12.61
C TYR A 114 17.84 -31.95 14.01
N ASP A 115 17.36 -30.98 14.80
CA ASP A 115 17.83 -30.75 16.18
C ASP A 115 17.42 -31.91 17.10
N VAL A 116 16.23 -32.49 16.90
CA VAL A 116 15.78 -33.69 17.64
C VAL A 116 16.62 -34.92 17.29
N LEU A 117 17.08 -35.03 16.04
CA LEU A 117 17.97 -36.10 15.62
C LEU A 117 19.38 -35.93 16.22
N ASP A 118 19.89 -34.70 16.25
CA ASP A 118 21.21 -34.42 16.81
C ASP A 118 21.24 -34.68 18.32
N ASP A 119 20.18 -34.31 19.06
CA ASP A 119 20.04 -34.62 20.50
C ASP A 119 20.01 -36.13 20.78
N GLU A 120 19.33 -36.94 19.95
CA GLU A 120 19.33 -38.40 20.11
C GLU A 120 20.68 -39.03 19.76
N ILE A 121 21.35 -38.54 18.72
CA ILE A 121 22.67 -39.04 18.30
C ILE A 121 23.73 -38.70 19.35
N GLU A 122 23.70 -37.49 19.91
CA GLU A 122 24.61 -37.06 20.98
C GLU A 122 24.38 -37.88 22.25
N LYS A 123 23.13 -38.23 22.59
CA LYS A 123 22.82 -39.10 23.73
C LYS A 123 23.33 -40.54 23.55
N LEU A 124 23.41 -41.04 22.31
CA LEU A 124 23.94 -42.38 22.00
C LEU A 124 25.48 -42.40 21.94
N LEU A 125 26.12 -41.30 21.53
CA LEU A 125 27.58 -41.19 21.44
C LEU A 125 28.23 -40.71 22.75
N GLY A 126 27.51 -39.93 23.56
CA GLY A 126 28.00 -39.34 24.80
C GLY A 126 27.93 -40.26 26.03
N ASN A 127 27.35 -41.45 25.90
CA ASN A 127 27.34 -42.44 26.99
C ASN A 127 28.51 -43.42 26.84
N LYS A 128 29.71 -42.98 27.22
CA LYS A 128 30.86 -43.84 27.47
C LYS A 128 31.59 -43.42 28.74
#